data_AF-A0AAX3JLX2-F1
#
_entry.id   AF-A0AAX3JLX2-F1
#
_cell.length_a   1.000
_cell.length_b   1.000
_cell.length_c   1.000
_cell.angle_alpha   90.00
_cell.angle_beta   90.00
_cell.angle_gamma   90.00
#
_symmetry.space_group_name_H-M   'P 1'
#
loop_
_entity.id
_entity.type
_entity.pdbx_description
1 polymer ?
#
loop_
_entity_poly.entity_id
_entity_poly.type
_entity_poly.pdbx_seq_one_letter_code
_entity_poly.pdbx_strand_id
1 'polypeptide(L)'
;MKSGFISIIGRPTTGKSTLLNSICGHQISIISSTPQTTRNKIKGIFTDKRGQIIFIDTPGFHLSKKKFNTALMSNVYSAIKETELILYVIDIQDEPGIEENEILTIISKSKINFLVIINKIDIQKTKEREIMLFLKARGIKKENIIKISAEKKINLETIKDKIYANLKEGPIYYPEKYYTDQEMTLRISEIIRGITIKRLKEELPYSLYTEIEILEERKNKLFIKTNIIVAGESQKGIIVGKGGKGIKVIGEESRKIISKIFEKKCDLFLQVKLRKNWNKNSKIIKTLIN
;
A
#
# COMPACT_ATOMS: atom_id res chain seq x y z
N MET A 1 21.59 16.82 8.47
CA MET A 1 20.20 16.27 8.44
C MET A 1 20.28 14.79 8.08
N LYS A 2 19.37 13.96 8.59
CA LYS A 2 19.36 12.53 8.30
C LYS A 2 18.40 12.21 7.15
N SER A 3 18.73 11.25 6.31
CA SER A 3 17.85 10.87 5.20
C SER A 3 18.01 9.41 4.81
N GLY A 4 16.94 8.79 4.31
CA GLY A 4 17.02 7.45 3.74
C GLY A 4 15.68 6.87 3.31
N PHE A 5 15.78 5.78 2.56
CA PHE A 5 14.72 4.96 2.01
C PHE A 5 14.37 3.81 2.96
N ILE A 6 13.08 3.66 3.27
CA ILE A 6 12.58 2.70 4.26
C ILE A 6 11.53 1.79 3.64
N SER A 7 11.78 0.48 3.60
CA SER A 7 10.84 -0.48 3.02
C SER A 7 9.83 -0.91 4.08
N ILE A 8 8.53 -0.86 3.76
CA ILE A 8 7.49 -1.42 4.63
C ILE A 8 7.09 -2.80 4.09
N ILE A 9 7.31 -3.85 4.89
CA ILE A 9 7.13 -5.25 4.48
C ILE A 9 6.23 -5.96 5.48
N GLY A 10 5.44 -6.92 5.03
CA GLY A 10 4.53 -7.69 5.86
C GLY A 10 3.46 -8.34 5.00
N ARG A 11 2.74 -9.30 5.58
CA ARG A 11 1.60 -9.96 4.92
C ARG A 11 0.56 -8.95 4.44
N PRO A 12 -0.30 -9.28 3.47
CA PRO A 12 -1.51 -8.50 3.22
C PRO A 12 -2.24 -8.16 4.53
N THR A 13 -3.02 -7.09 4.53
CA THR A 13 -3.93 -6.70 5.63
C THR A 13 -3.31 -6.36 7.00
N THR A 14 -1.99 -6.51 7.17
CA THR A 14 -1.23 -6.09 8.38
C THR A 14 -1.24 -4.58 8.67
N GLY A 15 -1.72 -3.76 7.72
CA GLY A 15 -1.86 -2.31 7.88
C GLY A 15 -0.69 -1.46 7.40
N LYS A 16 0.17 -1.98 6.51
CA LYS A 16 1.28 -1.24 5.88
C LYS A 16 0.89 0.12 5.30
N SER A 17 -0.14 0.15 4.44
CA SER A 17 -0.61 1.39 3.82
C SER A 17 -1.24 2.36 4.82
N THR A 18 -1.90 1.84 5.87
CA THR A 18 -2.42 2.66 6.98
C THR A 18 -1.26 3.30 7.75
N LEU A 19 -0.20 2.53 8.02
CA LEU A 19 1.01 3.02 8.68
C LEU A 19 1.67 4.14 7.87
N LEU A 20 1.88 3.90 6.57
CA LEU A 20 2.42 4.88 5.65
C LEU A 20 1.63 6.19 5.66
N ASN A 21 0.32 6.10 5.41
CA ASN A 21 -0.55 7.28 5.36
C ASN A 21 -0.56 8.04 6.69
N SER A 22 -0.50 7.32 7.81
CA SER A 22 -0.56 7.92 9.14
C SER A 22 0.74 8.60 9.54
N ILE A 23 1.90 8.03 9.18
CA ILE A 23 3.20 8.66 9.41
C ILE A 23 3.36 9.90 8.53
N CYS A 24 3.05 9.80 7.24
CA CYS A 24 3.18 10.92 6.30
C CYS A 24 2.07 11.98 6.46
N GLY A 25 0.99 11.68 7.18
CA GLY A 25 -0.15 12.59 7.36
C GLY A 25 -1.03 12.77 6.11
N HIS A 26 -0.75 12.05 5.03
CA HIS A 26 -1.43 12.17 3.74
C HIS A 26 -1.93 10.82 3.25
N GLN A 27 -3.00 10.81 2.47
CA GLN A 27 -3.48 9.59 1.81
C GLN A 27 -2.59 9.28 0.60
N ILE A 28 -1.55 8.46 0.79
CA ILE A 28 -0.56 8.12 -0.24
C ILE A 28 -0.89 6.79 -0.91
N SER A 29 -1.22 5.77 -0.11
CA SER A 29 -1.55 4.42 -0.58
C SER A 29 -3.01 4.08 -0.27
N ILE A 30 -3.61 3.18 -1.06
CA ILE A 30 -4.98 2.74 -0.87
C ILE A 30 -5.07 1.85 0.38
N ILE A 31 -6.03 2.15 1.24
CA ILE A 31 -6.40 1.30 2.38
C ILE A 31 -7.64 0.47 2.00
N SER A 32 -7.51 -0.86 2.07
CA SER A 32 -8.63 -1.79 2.02
C SER A 32 -8.34 -3.03 2.87
N SER A 33 -9.41 -3.62 3.41
CA SER A 33 -9.38 -4.89 4.15
C SER A 33 -9.17 -6.09 3.23
N THR A 34 -9.33 -5.93 1.91
CA THR A 34 -9.08 -7.01 0.97
C THR A 34 -7.58 -7.15 0.70
N PRO A 35 -7.00 -8.36 0.69
CA PRO A 35 -5.59 -8.57 0.39
C PRO A 35 -5.14 -7.98 -0.96
N GLN A 36 -3.83 -7.69 -1.06
CA GLN A 36 -3.14 -7.32 -2.30
C GLN A 36 -3.61 -6.01 -2.95
N THR A 37 -3.82 -4.99 -2.12
CA THR A 37 -4.19 -3.66 -2.58
C THR A 37 -3.02 -2.97 -3.27
N THR A 38 -1.85 -2.84 -2.64
CA THR A 38 -0.67 -2.22 -3.27
C THR A 38 -0.06 -3.14 -4.34
N ARG A 39 0.16 -2.61 -5.56
CA ARG A 39 0.76 -3.35 -6.70
C ARG A 39 2.10 -2.76 -7.11
N ASN A 40 2.14 -1.44 -7.26
CA ASN A 40 3.32 -0.67 -7.63
C ASN A 40 4.14 -0.32 -6.38
N LYS A 41 5.43 -0.06 -6.57
CA LYS A 41 6.21 0.61 -5.53
C LYS A 41 5.76 2.06 -5.45
N ILE A 42 5.31 2.47 -4.28
CA ILE A 42 4.85 3.84 -4.04
C ILE A 42 5.78 4.46 -3.03
N LYS A 43 6.31 5.65 -3.31
CA LYS A 43 7.06 6.38 -2.29
C LYS A 43 6.16 7.35 -1.54
N GLY A 44 6.23 7.27 -0.21
CA GLY A 44 5.69 8.28 0.68
C GLY A 44 6.81 9.03 1.36
N ILE A 45 6.73 10.34 1.35
CA ILE A 45 7.80 11.22 1.82
C ILE A 45 7.33 11.89 3.09
N PHE A 46 8.15 11.79 4.14
CA PHE A 46 7.95 12.51 5.39
C PHE A 46 9.19 13.38 5.65
N THR A 47 9.00 14.68 5.77
CA THR A 47 10.07 15.63 6.04
C THR A 47 9.76 16.39 7.32
N ASP A 48 10.72 16.48 8.24
CA ASP A 48 10.66 17.36 9.41
C ASP A 48 12.05 17.91 9.76
N LYS A 49 12.14 18.62 10.89
CA LYS A 49 13.40 19.25 11.34
C LYS A 49 14.59 18.28 11.51
N ARG A 50 14.34 16.97 11.65
CA ARG A 50 15.40 15.95 11.81
C ARG A 50 15.98 15.53 10.46
N GLY A 51 15.19 15.63 9.38
CA GLY A 51 15.55 15.05 8.10
C GLY A 51 14.38 14.64 7.21
N GLN A 52 14.64 13.70 6.31
CA GLN A 52 13.67 13.19 5.34
C GLN A 52 13.64 11.65 5.32
N ILE A 53 12.46 11.09 5.54
CA ILE A 53 12.21 9.65 5.46
C ILE A 53 11.42 9.38 4.18
N ILE A 54 11.95 8.49 3.32
CA ILE A 54 11.30 8.08 2.08
C ILE A 54 10.82 6.63 2.23
N PHE A 55 9.55 6.45 2.58
CA PHE A 55 8.96 5.12 2.66
C PHE A 55 8.72 4.54 1.28
N ILE A 56 9.07 3.28 1.06
CA ILE A 56 8.71 2.49 -0.10
C ILE A 56 7.62 1.50 0.34
N ASP A 57 6.36 1.77 -0.04
CA ASP A 57 5.27 0.81 0.16
C ASP A 57 5.46 -0.36 -0.79
N THR A 58 5.32 -1.58 -0.26
CA THR A 58 5.42 -2.80 -1.04
C THR A 58 4.11 -3.58 -1.02
N PRO A 59 3.81 -4.33 -2.10
CA PRO A 59 2.73 -5.30 -2.07
C PRO A 59 2.83 -6.23 -0.86
N GLY A 60 1.68 -6.61 -0.29
CA GLY A 60 1.68 -7.56 0.84
C GLY A 60 2.30 -8.90 0.44
N PHE A 61 3.24 -9.37 1.27
CA PHE A 61 3.91 -10.65 1.04
C PHE A 61 2.93 -11.81 1.15
N HIS A 62 2.74 -12.56 0.07
CA HIS A 62 1.83 -13.69 0.06
C HIS A 62 2.42 -14.86 -0.73
N LEU A 63 2.50 -16.02 -0.09
CA LEU A 63 3.01 -17.23 -0.72
C LEU A 63 1.96 -17.82 -1.65
N SER A 64 2.15 -17.61 -2.95
CA SER A 64 1.23 -18.11 -3.96
C SER A 64 1.93 -18.33 -5.29
N LYS A 65 1.65 -19.47 -5.93
CA LYS A 65 2.18 -19.83 -7.26
C LYS A 65 1.49 -19.08 -8.42
N LYS A 66 0.50 -18.22 -8.14
CA LYS A 66 -0.19 -17.44 -9.18
C LYS A 66 0.76 -16.40 -9.80
N LYS A 67 0.79 -16.32 -11.13
CA LYS A 67 1.68 -15.42 -11.89
C LYS A 67 1.66 -13.97 -11.39
N PHE A 68 0.49 -13.44 -11.05
CA PHE A 68 0.35 -12.09 -10.51
C PHE A 68 1.11 -11.92 -9.20
N ASN A 69 0.99 -12.89 -8.28
CA ASN A 69 1.68 -12.87 -6.99
C ASN A 69 3.20 -13.00 -7.16
N THR A 70 3.65 -13.86 -8.07
CA THR A 70 5.07 -13.98 -8.41
C THR A 70 5.65 -12.67 -8.95
N ALA A 71 4.89 -11.94 -9.77
CA ALA A 71 5.30 -10.62 -10.26
C ALA A 71 5.29 -9.54 -9.17
N LEU A 72 4.37 -9.60 -8.19
CA LEU A 72 4.40 -8.69 -7.04
C LEU A 72 5.64 -8.92 -6.15
N MET A 73 6.10 -10.17 -6.06
CA MET A 73 7.28 -10.50 -5.27
C MET A 73 8.57 -9.82 -5.79
N SER A 74 8.71 -9.58 -7.09
CA SER A 74 9.87 -8.82 -7.59
C SER A 74 9.90 -7.38 -7.07
N ASN A 75 8.73 -6.77 -6.85
CA ASN A 75 8.65 -5.43 -6.25
C ASN A 75 9.12 -5.43 -4.79
N VAL A 76 8.77 -6.47 -4.02
CA VAL A 76 9.27 -6.64 -2.64
C VAL A 76 10.79 -6.77 -2.61
N TYR A 77 11.36 -7.67 -3.43
CA TYR A 77 12.81 -7.86 -3.48
C TYR A 77 13.56 -6.62 -3.92
N SER A 78 13.04 -5.90 -4.92
CA SER A 78 13.69 -4.69 -5.40
C SER A 78 13.56 -3.53 -4.39
N ALA A 79 12.44 -3.41 -3.69
CA ALA A 79 12.29 -2.42 -2.63
C ALA A 79 13.29 -2.66 -1.50
N ILE A 80 13.51 -3.92 -1.09
CA ILE A 80 14.54 -4.25 -0.10
C ILE A 80 15.92 -3.75 -0.53
N LYS A 81 16.31 -3.95 -1.80
CA LYS A 81 17.63 -3.54 -2.32
C LYS A 81 17.86 -2.02 -2.30
N GLU A 82 16.78 -1.24 -2.32
CA GLU A 82 16.83 0.23 -2.38
C GLU A 82 16.84 0.89 -0.99
N THR A 83 16.79 0.11 0.10
CA THR A 83 16.51 0.65 1.45
C THR A 83 17.63 0.48 2.44
N GLU A 84 17.80 1.46 3.33
CA GLU A 84 18.75 1.41 4.44
C GLU A 84 18.15 0.83 5.73
N LEU A 85 16.81 0.78 5.83
CA LEU A 85 16.10 0.16 6.96
C LEU A 85 14.78 -0.47 6.49
N ILE A 86 14.42 -1.60 7.11
CA ILE A 86 13.15 -2.29 6.85
C ILE A 86 12.21 -2.14 8.06
N LEU A 87 10.94 -1.81 7.82
CA LEU A 87 9.86 -1.95 8.79
C LEU A 87 9.08 -3.23 8.48
N TYR A 88 9.24 -4.24 9.33
CA TYR A 88 8.49 -5.49 9.23
C TYR A 88 7.21 -5.40 10.06
N VAL A 89 6.06 -5.28 9.40
CA VAL A 89 4.75 -5.10 10.01
C VAL A 89 4.04 -6.44 10.21
N ILE A 90 3.60 -6.69 11.44
CA ILE A 90 2.82 -7.85 11.87
C ILE A 90 1.47 -7.36 12.41
N ASP A 91 0.39 -8.05 12.08
CA ASP A 91 -0.93 -7.82 12.69
C ASP A 91 -0.97 -8.50 14.07
N ILE A 92 -1.35 -7.78 15.13
CA ILE A 92 -1.43 -8.36 16.48
C ILE A 92 -2.47 -9.49 16.59
N GLN A 93 -3.41 -9.59 15.66
CA GLN A 93 -4.43 -10.64 15.65
C GLN A 93 -3.95 -11.94 14.98
N ASP A 94 -2.91 -11.87 14.16
CA ASP A 94 -2.46 -12.99 13.34
C ASP A 94 -1.47 -13.86 14.11
N GLU A 95 -1.68 -15.17 14.04
CA GLU A 95 -0.71 -16.12 14.55
C GLU A 95 0.45 -16.27 13.54
N PRO A 96 1.71 -16.14 13.99
CA PRO A 96 2.86 -16.31 13.11
C PRO A 96 2.94 -17.72 12.53
N GLY A 97 3.23 -17.82 11.24
CA GLY A 97 3.33 -19.08 10.53
C GLY A 97 4.40 -19.08 9.43
N ILE A 98 4.09 -19.76 8.33
CA ILE A 98 5.03 -19.98 7.21
C ILE A 98 5.39 -18.65 6.53
N GLU A 99 4.42 -17.75 6.33
CA GLU A 99 4.67 -16.47 5.66
C GLU A 99 5.61 -15.57 6.49
N GLU A 100 5.45 -15.53 7.82
CA GLU A 100 6.36 -14.79 8.70
C GLU A 100 7.80 -15.35 8.67
N ASN A 101 7.95 -16.68 8.60
CA ASN A 101 9.26 -17.33 8.45
C ASN A 101 9.94 -16.96 7.14
N GLU A 102 9.21 -16.98 6.03
CA GLU A 102 9.74 -16.61 4.73
C GLU A 102 10.11 -15.11 4.68
N ILE A 103 9.27 -14.23 5.22
CA ILE A 103 9.57 -12.80 5.31
C ILE A 103 10.86 -12.57 6.10
N LEU A 104 10.99 -13.19 7.29
CA LEU A 104 12.20 -13.05 8.11
C LEU A 104 13.44 -13.65 7.43
N THR A 105 13.28 -14.73 6.66
CA THR A 105 14.36 -15.30 5.87
C THR A 105 14.84 -14.32 4.79
N ILE A 106 13.91 -13.69 4.08
CA ILE A 106 14.22 -12.68 3.05
C ILE A 106 14.91 -11.46 3.67
N ILE A 107 14.36 -10.94 4.78
CA ILE A 107 14.94 -9.80 5.50
C ILE A 107 16.35 -10.14 6.00
N SER A 108 16.54 -11.31 6.63
CA SER A 108 17.85 -11.71 7.15
C SER A 108 18.90 -11.87 6.05
N LYS A 109 18.52 -12.42 4.89
CA LYS A 109 19.40 -12.53 3.71
C LYS A 109 19.82 -11.18 3.14
N SER A 110 19.01 -10.14 3.30
CA SER A 110 19.32 -8.80 2.82
C SER A 110 20.45 -8.11 3.60
N LYS A 111 20.71 -8.55 4.84
CA LYS A 111 21.65 -7.94 5.80
C LYS A 111 21.34 -6.47 6.15
N ILE A 112 20.16 -5.98 5.77
CA ILE A 112 19.69 -4.63 6.13
C ILE A 112 19.08 -4.69 7.53
N ASN A 113 19.33 -3.65 8.34
CA ASN A 113 18.72 -3.52 9.65
C ASN A 113 17.19 -3.45 9.53
N PHE A 114 16.47 -3.99 10.51
CA PHE A 114 15.02 -3.95 10.50
C PHE A 114 14.43 -3.73 11.89
N LEU A 115 13.23 -3.13 11.90
CA LEU A 115 12.38 -2.96 13.07
C LEU A 115 11.12 -3.79 12.88
N VAL A 116 10.68 -4.46 13.95
CA VAL A 116 9.40 -5.19 13.94
C VAL A 116 8.32 -4.30 14.49
N ILE A 117 7.27 -4.10 13.71
CA ILE A 117 6.13 -3.25 14.02
C ILE A 117 4.92 -4.15 14.24
N ILE A 118 4.53 -4.34 15.50
CA ILE A 118 3.28 -5.04 15.85
C ILE A 118 2.16 -4.00 15.80
N ASN A 119 1.30 -4.09 14.79
CA ASN A 119 0.25 -3.11 14.51
C ASN A 119 -1.12 -3.57 15.05
N LYS A 120 -2.07 -2.64 15.09
CA LYS A 120 -3.46 -2.84 15.53
C LYS A 120 -3.61 -3.18 17.02
N ILE A 121 -2.74 -2.63 17.87
CA ILE A 121 -2.76 -2.88 19.33
C ILE A 121 -4.03 -2.38 20.02
N ASP A 122 -4.87 -1.61 19.31
CA ASP A 122 -6.18 -1.15 19.76
C ASP A 122 -7.26 -2.26 19.74
N ILE A 123 -6.93 -3.45 19.25
CA ILE A 123 -7.85 -4.60 19.17
C ILE A 123 -7.74 -5.49 20.42
N GLN A 124 -8.88 -5.97 20.92
CA GLN A 124 -8.96 -6.80 22.14
C GLN A 124 -8.49 -8.25 21.94
N LYS A 125 -8.91 -8.91 20.85
CA LYS A 125 -8.57 -10.31 20.58
C LYS A 125 -7.21 -10.39 19.90
N THR A 126 -6.17 -10.71 20.67
CA THR A 126 -4.77 -10.67 20.21
C THR A 126 -4.10 -12.05 20.26
N LYS A 127 -3.01 -12.17 19.51
CA LYS A 127 -2.03 -13.27 19.49
C LYS A 127 -0.65 -12.78 19.94
N GLU A 128 -0.62 -11.77 20.81
CA GLU A 128 0.60 -11.08 21.17
C GLU A 128 1.64 -12.03 21.79
N ARG A 129 1.21 -12.93 22.67
CA ARG A 129 2.09 -13.88 23.34
C ARG A 129 2.78 -14.79 22.31
N GLU A 130 2.02 -15.31 21.36
CA GLU A 130 2.51 -16.16 20.28
C GLU A 130 3.50 -15.41 19.39
N ILE A 131 3.19 -14.14 19.02
CA ILE A 131 4.09 -13.26 18.27
C ILE A 131 5.40 -13.05 19.04
N MET A 132 5.35 -12.69 20.32
CA MET A 132 6.54 -12.42 21.12
C MET A 132 7.42 -13.66 21.29
N LEU A 133 6.83 -14.84 21.50
CA LEU A 133 7.54 -16.11 21.55
C LEU A 133 8.19 -16.45 20.19
N PHE A 134 7.46 -16.26 19.10
CA PHE A 134 7.95 -16.47 17.74
C PHE A 134 9.17 -15.58 17.43
N LEU A 135 9.10 -14.28 17.75
CA LEU A 135 10.17 -13.32 17.53
C LEU A 135 11.40 -13.65 18.40
N LYS A 136 11.18 -13.97 19.68
CA LYS A 136 12.25 -14.39 20.60
C LYS A 136 12.97 -15.64 20.11
N ALA A 137 12.25 -16.64 19.64
CA ALA A 137 12.82 -17.88 19.10
C ALA A 137 13.72 -17.64 17.86
N ARG A 138 13.57 -16.49 17.20
CA ARG A 138 14.38 -16.07 16.03
C ARG A 138 15.46 -15.05 16.40
N GLY A 139 15.73 -14.86 17.69
CA GLY A 139 16.78 -13.96 18.18
C GLY A 139 16.46 -12.47 18.03
N ILE A 140 15.20 -12.11 17.76
CA ILE A 140 14.80 -10.71 17.62
C ILE A 140 14.73 -10.09 19.02
N LYS A 141 15.56 -9.07 19.24
CA LYS A 141 15.66 -8.38 20.52
C LYS A 141 14.46 -7.45 20.75
N LYS A 142 14.05 -7.30 22.01
CA LYS A 142 12.84 -6.54 22.39
C LYS A 142 12.94 -5.05 22.01
N GLU A 143 14.13 -4.48 22.04
CA GLU A 143 14.40 -3.11 21.62
C GLU A 143 14.16 -2.87 20.12
N ASN A 144 14.10 -3.90 19.29
CA ASN A 144 13.77 -3.78 17.86
C ASN A 144 12.27 -3.95 17.60
N ILE A 145 11.47 -4.21 18.63
CA ILE A 145 10.02 -4.39 18.53
C ILE A 145 9.32 -3.10 18.97
N ILE A 146 8.36 -2.64 18.17
CA ILE A 146 7.52 -1.48 18.46
C ILE A 146 6.06 -1.89 18.30
N LYS A 147 5.24 -1.60 19.31
CA LYS A 147 3.80 -1.85 19.28
C LYS A 147 3.07 -0.55 18.97
N ILE A 148 2.21 -0.55 17.95
CA ILE A 148 1.49 0.64 17.49
C ILE A 148 0.02 0.35 17.17
N SER A 149 -0.75 1.42 17.07
CA SER A 149 -1.97 1.44 16.25
C SER A 149 -1.78 2.50 15.17
N ALA A 150 -1.62 2.06 13.92
CA ALA A 150 -1.56 2.99 12.80
C ALA A 150 -2.87 3.77 12.66
N GLU A 151 -4.01 3.09 12.84
CA GLU A 151 -5.34 3.70 12.72
C GLU A 151 -5.61 4.75 13.80
N LYS A 152 -5.28 4.45 15.06
CA LYS A 152 -5.45 5.38 16.18
C LYS A 152 -4.25 6.31 16.38
N LYS A 153 -3.24 6.24 15.50
CA LYS A 153 -1.99 7.00 15.55
C LYS A 153 -1.21 6.86 16.86
N ILE A 154 -1.28 5.68 17.49
CA ILE A 154 -0.59 5.39 18.75
C ILE A 154 0.86 4.99 18.45
N ASN A 155 1.82 5.59 19.17
CA ASN A 155 3.26 5.31 19.11
C ASN A 155 3.94 5.54 17.75
N LEU A 156 3.37 6.36 16.86
CA LEU A 156 4.00 6.68 15.57
C LEU A 156 5.28 7.49 15.72
N GLU A 157 5.38 8.34 16.74
CA GLU A 157 6.61 9.13 17.00
C GLU A 157 7.79 8.21 17.35
N THR A 158 7.56 7.19 18.17
CA THR A 158 8.57 6.19 18.52
C THR A 158 9.14 5.47 17.29
N ILE A 159 8.31 5.23 16.27
CA ILE A 159 8.79 4.68 14.99
C ILE A 159 9.73 5.68 14.32
N LYS A 160 9.31 6.95 14.19
CA LYS A 160 10.13 8.00 13.56
C LYS A 160 11.46 8.16 14.29
N ASP A 161 11.46 8.19 15.63
CA ASP A 161 12.67 8.28 16.43
C ASP A 161 13.64 7.13 16.15
N LYS A 162 13.13 5.89 16.11
CA LYS A 162 13.96 4.71 15.81
C LYS A 162 14.44 4.68 14.36
N ILE A 163 13.64 5.15 13.41
CA ILE A 163 14.09 5.33 12.02
C ILE A 163 15.25 6.32 12.00
N TYR A 164 15.09 7.52 12.56
CA TYR A 164 16.15 8.53 12.59
C TYR A 164 17.38 8.07 13.36
N ALA A 165 17.26 7.24 14.39
CA ALA A 165 18.40 6.65 15.08
C ALA A 165 19.23 5.74 14.15
N ASN A 166 18.59 5.05 13.20
CA ASN A 166 19.24 4.14 12.24
C ASN A 166 19.70 4.83 10.95
N LEU A 167 19.14 6.00 10.62
CA LEU A 167 19.53 6.75 9.43
C LEU A 167 20.89 7.44 9.61
N LYS A 168 21.65 7.46 8.52
CA LYS A 168 22.88 8.23 8.37
C LYS A 168 22.55 9.67 7.94
N GLU A 169 23.52 10.55 8.06
CA GLU A 169 23.44 11.87 7.42
C GLU A 169 23.42 11.71 5.91
N GLY A 170 22.65 12.56 5.24
CA GLY A 170 22.50 12.51 3.79
C GLY A 170 21.71 13.70 3.25
N PRO A 171 21.56 13.77 1.91
CA PRO A 171 20.89 14.87 1.25
C PRO A 171 19.37 14.80 1.43
N ILE A 172 18.71 15.94 1.29
CA ILE A 172 17.27 15.99 1.09
C ILE A 172 16.99 15.57 -0.37
N TYR A 173 16.36 14.42 -0.56
CA TYR A 173 16.10 13.84 -1.89
C TYR A 173 14.93 14.51 -2.62
N TYR A 174 13.96 15.02 -1.86
CA TYR A 174 12.75 15.66 -2.40
C TYR A 174 12.51 17.03 -1.74
N PRO A 175 11.93 18.01 -2.44
CA PRO A 175 11.56 19.29 -1.83
C PRO A 175 10.63 19.11 -0.62
N GLU A 176 10.71 19.98 0.39
CA GLU A 176 10.02 19.80 1.68
C GLU A 176 8.50 19.60 1.59
N LYS A 177 7.86 20.20 0.57
CA LYS A 177 6.41 20.11 0.35
C LYS A 177 5.96 18.79 -0.29
N TYR A 178 6.90 17.97 -0.77
CA TYR A 178 6.55 16.70 -1.40
C TYR A 178 6.23 15.65 -0.34
N TYR A 179 5.10 14.98 -0.52
CA TYR A 179 4.65 13.88 0.34
C TYR A 179 4.56 12.54 -0.42
N THR A 180 4.71 12.54 -1.75
CA THR A 180 4.79 11.34 -2.60
C THR A 180 5.45 11.69 -3.94
N ASP A 181 5.95 10.68 -4.67
CA ASP A 181 6.48 10.81 -6.04
C ASP A 181 5.51 10.28 -7.12
N GLN A 182 4.27 9.95 -6.74
CA GLN A 182 3.30 9.38 -7.67
C GLN A 182 2.82 10.38 -8.71
N GLU A 183 2.86 9.96 -9.98
CA GLU A 183 2.18 10.61 -11.09
C GLU A 183 0.68 10.74 -10.83
N MET A 184 0.09 11.85 -11.27
CA MET A 184 -1.35 12.15 -11.07
C MET A 184 -2.23 11.04 -11.64
N THR A 185 -1.90 10.53 -12.83
CA THR A 185 -2.63 9.44 -13.50
C THR A 185 -2.66 8.17 -12.65
N LEU A 186 -1.50 7.76 -12.11
CA LEU A 186 -1.40 6.57 -11.26
C LEU A 186 -2.22 6.76 -9.98
N ARG A 187 -2.08 7.93 -9.35
CA ARG A 187 -2.76 8.27 -8.10
C ARG A 187 -4.28 8.25 -8.25
N ILE A 188 -4.82 8.82 -9.33
CA ILE A 188 -6.26 8.77 -9.66
C ILE A 188 -6.72 7.33 -9.92
N SER A 189 -5.95 6.59 -10.73
CA SER A 189 -6.22 5.19 -11.07
C SER A 189 -6.35 4.34 -9.78
N GLU A 190 -5.39 4.49 -8.88
CA GLU A 190 -5.36 3.80 -7.60
C GLU A 190 -6.54 4.20 -6.69
N ILE A 191 -6.90 5.48 -6.61
CA ILE A 191 -8.10 5.90 -5.84
C ILE A 191 -9.36 5.18 -6.33
N ILE A 192 -9.60 5.21 -7.65
CA ILE A 192 -10.79 4.58 -8.27
C ILE A 192 -10.75 3.07 -8.04
N ARG A 193 -9.59 2.43 -8.25
CA ARG A 193 -9.42 1.00 -8.03
C ARG A 193 -9.69 0.63 -6.57
N GLY A 194 -9.18 1.39 -5.62
CA GLY A 194 -9.36 1.15 -4.19
C GLY A 194 -10.82 1.19 -3.75
N ILE A 195 -11.58 2.17 -4.22
CA ILE A 195 -13.03 2.28 -3.96
C ILE A 195 -13.77 1.11 -4.62
N THR A 196 -13.38 0.75 -5.84
CA THR A 196 -14.00 -0.35 -6.58
C THR A 196 -13.80 -1.69 -5.86
N ILE A 197 -12.60 -1.96 -5.33
CA ILE A 197 -12.28 -3.19 -4.59
C ILE A 197 -13.20 -3.36 -3.37
N LYS A 198 -13.48 -2.28 -2.63
CA LYS A 198 -14.34 -2.34 -1.43
C LYS A 198 -15.74 -2.87 -1.73
N ARG A 199 -16.22 -2.69 -2.97
CA ARG A 199 -17.54 -3.18 -3.39
C ARG A 199 -17.55 -4.64 -3.82
N LEU A 200 -16.41 -5.20 -4.19
CA LEU A 200 -16.32 -6.59 -4.65
C LEU A 200 -16.36 -7.61 -3.50
N LYS A 201 -16.25 -7.17 -2.24
CA LYS A 201 -16.30 -8.01 -1.03
C LYS A 201 -15.39 -9.25 -1.16
N GLU A 202 -15.98 -10.40 -1.51
CA GLU A 202 -15.38 -11.73 -1.60
C GLU A 202 -14.78 -12.02 -3.00
N GLU A 203 -15.15 -11.26 -4.02
CA GLU A 203 -14.56 -11.38 -5.35
C GLU A 203 -13.14 -10.79 -5.40
N LEU A 204 -12.24 -11.52 -6.05
CA LEU A 204 -10.78 -11.32 -5.94
C LEU A 204 -10.33 -9.94 -6.47
N PRO A 205 -9.70 -9.08 -5.66
CA PRO A 205 -9.26 -7.73 -6.08
C PRO A 205 -8.29 -7.69 -7.26
N TYR A 206 -7.52 -8.76 -7.47
CA TYR A 206 -6.53 -8.89 -8.55
C TYR A 206 -7.15 -9.16 -9.92
N SER A 207 -8.48 -9.22 -10.03
CA SER A 207 -9.19 -9.34 -11.30
C SER A 207 -9.67 -8.00 -11.86
N LEU A 208 -9.38 -6.87 -11.18
CA LEU A 208 -9.61 -5.54 -11.73
C LEU A 208 -8.38 -4.65 -11.84
N TYR A 209 -8.40 -3.71 -12.78
CA TYR A 209 -7.50 -2.58 -12.86
C TYR A 209 -8.21 -1.40 -13.53
N THR A 210 -7.59 -0.24 -13.52
CA THR A 210 -8.13 1.01 -14.04
C THR A 210 -7.22 1.55 -15.13
N GLU A 211 -7.81 1.97 -16.24
CA GLU A 211 -7.11 2.58 -17.38
C GLU A 211 -7.67 4.00 -17.57
N ILE A 212 -6.83 5.01 -17.37
CA ILE A 212 -7.21 6.40 -17.66
C ILE A 212 -7.09 6.63 -19.17
N GLU A 213 -8.21 6.92 -19.82
CA GLU A 213 -8.24 7.25 -21.25
C GLU A 213 -7.93 8.72 -21.49
N ILE A 214 -8.48 9.60 -20.65
CA ILE A 214 -8.29 11.05 -20.74
C ILE A 214 -8.06 11.59 -19.32
N LEU A 215 -7.00 12.37 -19.17
CA LEU A 215 -6.75 13.22 -18.02
C LEU A 215 -6.37 14.61 -18.54
N GLU A 216 -7.29 15.56 -18.37
CA GLU A 216 -7.05 16.96 -18.71
C GLU A 216 -7.12 17.81 -17.45
N GLU A 217 -6.05 18.54 -17.19
CA GLU A 217 -6.03 19.58 -16.17
C GLU A 217 -6.48 20.91 -16.77
N ARG A 218 -7.62 21.41 -16.29
CA ARG A 218 -8.14 22.76 -16.58
C ARG A 218 -8.00 23.60 -15.32
N LYS A 219 -7.93 24.93 -15.43
CA LYS A 219 -7.61 25.87 -14.33
C LYS A 219 -8.03 25.40 -12.92
N ASN A 220 -9.33 25.15 -12.69
CA ASN A 220 -9.86 24.71 -11.39
C ASN A 220 -10.56 23.35 -11.43
N LYS A 221 -10.24 22.52 -12.43
CA LYS A 221 -11.02 21.32 -12.72
C LYS A 221 -10.19 20.23 -13.41
N LEU A 222 -10.33 19.00 -12.93
CA LEU A 222 -9.85 17.80 -13.59
C LEU A 222 -10.99 17.19 -14.40
N PHE A 223 -10.73 16.93 -15.68
CA PHE A 223 -11.61 16.13 -16.53
C PHE A 223 -10.98 14.76 -16.75
N ILE A 224 -11.69 13.71 -16.33
CA ILE A 224 -11.17 12.35 -16.25
C ILE A 224 -12.13 11.40 -16.94
N LYS A 225 -11.65 10.68 -17.95
CA LYS A 225 -12.33 9.48 -18.49
C LYS A 225 -11.53 8.25 -18.13
N THR A 226 -12.17 7.25 -17.53
CA THR A 226 -11.48 6.06 -17.02
C THR A 226 -12.31 4.81 -17.22
N ASN A 227 -11.64 3.74 -17.63
CA ASN A 227 -12.20 2.40 -17.65
C ASN A 227 -11.84 1.64 -16.37
N ILE A 228 -12.83 1.00 -15.77
CA ILE A 228 -12.65 -0.08 -14.80
C ILE A 228 -12.68 -1.38 -15.58
N ILE A 229 -11.53 -2.05 -15.69
CA ILE A 229 -11.40 -3.30 -16.42
C ILE A 229 -11.56 -4.46 -15.43
N VAL A 230 -12.45 -5.40 -15.74
CA VAL A 230 -12.67 -6.62 -14.94
C VAL A 230 -12.44 -7.90 -15.74
N ALA A 231 -12.13 -9.00 -15.04
CA ALA A 231 -11.88 -10.29 -15.68
C ALA A 231 -13.14 -11.15 -15.87
N GLY A 232 -14.20 -10.92 -15.09
CA GLY A 232 -15.44 -11.72 -15.10
C GLY A 232 -16.73 -10.90 -15.22
N GLU A 233 -17.78 -11.51 -15.79
CA GLU A 233 -19.10 -10.87 -15.94
C GLU A 233 -19.77 -10.60 -14.60
N SER A 234 -19.64 -11.52 -13.62
CA SER A 234 -20.15 -11.32 -12.25
C SER A 234 -19.63 -10.01 -11.65
N GLN A 235 -18.33 -9.75 -11.80
CA GLN A 235 -17.66 -8.54 -11.34
C GLN A 235 -18.22 -7.29 -12.01
N LYS A 236 -18.41 -7.35 -13.33
CA LYS A 236 -19.04 -6.26 -14.07
C LYS A 236 -20.43 -5.98 -13.52
N GLY A 237 -21.24 -7.02 -13.27
CA GLY A 237 -22.56 -6.91 -12.67
C GLY A 237 -22.54 -6.26 -11.28
N ILE A 238 -21.63 -6.67 -10.40
CA ILE A 238 -21.49 -6.11 -9.04
C ILE A 238 -21.07 -4.63 -9.07
N ILE A 239 -20.09 -4.30 -9.93
CA ILE A 239 -19.55 -2.93 -10.04
C ILE A 239 -20.61 -1.99 -10.63
N VAL A 240 -21.31 -2.40 -11.70
CA VAL A 240 -22.38 -1.58 -12.29
C VAL A 240 -23.55 -1.45 -11.31
N GLY A 241 -23.97 -2.56 -10.71
CA GLY A 241 -25.11 -2.64 -9.80
C GLY A 241 -26.46 -2.40 -10.48
N LYS A 242 -27.55 -2.73 -9.77
CA LYS A 242 -28.92 -2.58 -10.28
C LYS A 242 -29.19 -1.12 -10.71
N GLY A 243 -29.53 -0.91 -11.98
CA GLY A 243 -29.81 0.42 -12.54
C GLY A 243 -28.62 1.38 -12.52
N GLY A 244 -27.37 0.88 -12.52
CA GLY A 244 -26.17 1.72 -12.47
C GLY A 244 -25.86 2.33 -11.10
N LYS A 245 -26.59 1.93 -10.04
CA LYS A 245 -26.37 2.46 -8.68
C LYS A 245 -24.96 2.16 -8.14
N GLY A 246 -24.38 1.02 -8.51
CA GLY A 246 -23.05 0.62 -8.04
C GLY A 246 -21.96 1.54 -8.56
N ILE A 247 -21.93 1.75 -9.87
CA ILE A 247 -20.93 2.60 -10.53
C ILE A 247 -21.10 4.08 -10.16
N LYS A 248 -22.34 4.52 -9.92
CA LYS A 248 -22.63 5.87 -9.43
C LYS A 248 -21.97 6.14 -8.08
N VAL A 249 -22.10 5.22 -7.13
CA VAL A 249 -21.45 5.34 -5.81
C VAL A 249 -19.91 5.35 -5.94
N ILE A 250 -19.34 4.49 -6.78
CA ILE A 250 -17.89 4.49 -7.05
C ILE A 250 -17.45 5.87 -7.56
N GLY A 251 -18.20 6.43 -8.52
CA GLY A 251 -17.92 7.75 -9.08
C GLY A 251 -18.03 8.88 -8.06
N GLU A 252 -19.04 8.85 -7.19
CA GLU A 252 -19.23 9.86 -6.13
C GLU A 252 -18.10 9.85 -5.10
N GLU A 253 -17.75 8.67 -4.58
CA GLU A 253 -16.64 8.52 -3.64
C GLU A 253 -15.30 8.90 -4.27
N SER A 254 -15.06 8.48 -5.52
CA SER A 254 -13.82 8.78 -6.24
C SER A 254 -13.66 10.27 -6.46
N ARG A 255 -14.73 10.95 -6.93
CA ARG A 255 -14.73 12.41 -7.11
C ARG A 255 -14.42 13.14 -5.82
N LYS A 256 -15.00 12.72 -4.69
CA LYS A 256 -14.76 13.35 -3.38
C LYS A 256 -13.28 13.27 -2.98
N ILE A 257 -12.66 12.09 -3.11
CA ILE A 257 -11.27 11.88 -2.73
C ILE A 257 -10.31 12.60 -3.69
N ILE A 258 -10.52 12.45 -5.01
CA ILE A 258 -9.71 13.12 -6.05
C ILE A 258 -9.77 14.64 -5.87
N SER A 259 -10.96 15.21 -5.69
CA SER A 259 -11.11 16.67 -5.54
C SER A 259 -10.40 17.19 -4.29
N LYS A 260 -10.40 16.41 -3.20
CA LYS A 260 -9.68 16.76 -1.97
C LYS A 260 -8.17 16.69 -2.14
N ILE A 261 -7.65 15.64 -2.79
CA ILE A 261 -6.21 15.42 -2.94
C ILE A 261 -5.57 16.43 -3.89
N PHE A 262 -6.27 16.81 -4.96
CA PHE A 262 -5.74 17.72 -5.99
C PHE A 262 -6.28 19.16 -5.87
N GLU A 263 -7.10 19.43 -4.85
CA GLU A 263 -7.69 20.75 -4.57
C GLU A 263 -8.41 21.36 -5.80
N LYS A 264 -9.05 20.51 -6.61
CA LYS A 264 -9.71 20.87 -7.88
C LYS A 264 -11.08 20.21 -7.99
N LYS A 265 -12.01 20.81 -8.73
CA LYS A 265 -13.27 20.13 -9.09
C LYS A 265 -12.96 18.91 -9.96
N CYS A 266 -13.77 17.86 -9.87
CA CYS A 266 -13.53 16.61 -10.60
C CYS A 266 -14.75 16.18 -11.42
N ASP A 267 -14.61 16.22 -12.75
CA ASP A 267 -15.53 15.56 -13.69
C ASP A 267 -14.99 14.18 -14.00
N LEU A 268 -15.65 13.16 -13.47
CA LEU A 268 -15.23 11.77 -13.61
C LEU A 268 -16.26 10.97 -14.38
N PHE A 269 -15.85 10.44 -15.53
CA PHE A 269 -16.61 9.50 -16.35
C PHE A 269 -16.01 8.10 -16.16
N LEU A 270 -16.82 7.18 -15.65
CA LEU A 270 -16.44 5.79 -15.43
C LEU A 270 -17.18 4.87 -16.40
N GLN A 271 -16.44 3.96 -17.03
CA GLN A 271 -17.00 2.86 -17.80
C GLN A 271 -16.47 1.53 -17.27
N VAL A 272 -17.29 0.48 -17.23
CA VAL A 272 -16.83 -0.87 -16.86
C VAL A 272 -16.70 -1.72 -18.11
N LYS A 273 -15.49 -2.19 -18.39
CA LYS A 273 -15.20 -3.05 -19.56
C LYS A 273 -14.76 -4.44 -19.09
N LEU A 274 -15.24 -5.47 -19.79
CA LEU A 274 -14.81 -6.84 -19.54
C LEU A 274 -13.60 -7.16 -20.42
N ARG A 275 -12.53 -7.66 -19.80
CA ARG A 275 -11.36 -8.21 -20.50
C ARG A 275 -11.05 -9.59 -19.94
N LYS A 276 -11.66 -10.63 -20.50
CA LYS A 276 -11.51 -12.00 -20.00
C LYS A 276 -10.03 -12.41 -19.93
N ASN A 277 -9.65 -13.10 -18.86
CA ASN A 277 -8.31 -13.68 -18.64
C ASN A 277 -7.12 -12.70 -18.66
N TRP A 278 -7.34 -11.38 -18.52
CA TRP A 278 -6.24 -10.40 -18.53
C TRP A 278 -5.21 -10.68 -17.41
N ASN A 279 -5.66 -11.18 -16.26
CA ASN A 279 -4.86 -11.53 -15.09
C ASN A 279 -3.96 -12.77 -15.27
N LYS A 280 -4.01 -13.42 -16.44
CA LYS A 280 -3.08 -14.48 -16.86
C LYS A 280 -2.09 -14.00 -17.94
N ASN A 281 -2.29 -12.82 -18.50
CA ASN A 281 -1.49 -12.25 -19.57
C ASN A 281 -0.27 -11.52 -18.99
N SER A 282 0.93 -12.07 -19.20
CA SER A 282 2.17 -11.53 -18.64
C SER A 282 2.49 -10.11 -19.09
N LYS A 283 2.15 -9.73 -20.33
CA LYS A 283 2.41 -8.37 -20.85
C LYS A 283 1.57 -7.35 -20.09
N ILE A 284 0.27 -7.60 -19.96
CA ILE A 284 -0.66 -6.72 -19.22
C ILE A 284 -0.24 -6.64 -17.75
N ILE A 285 0.05 -7.78 -17.12
CA ILE A 285 0.48 -7.82 -15.73
C ILE A 285 1.74 -6.99 -15.51
N LYS A 286 2.74 -7.09 -16.40
CA LYS A 286 3.98 -6.32 -16.29
C LYS A 286 3.73 -4.82 -16.37
N THR A 287 2.84 -4.37 -17.26
CA THR A 287 2.43 -2.95 -17.36
C THR A 287 1.69 -2.44 -16.13
N LEU A 288 1.03 -3.32 -15.37
CA LEU A 288 0.24 -2.91 -14.19
C LEU A 288 1.02 -2.94 -12.88
N ILE A 289 2.21 -3.55 -12.85
CA ILE A 289 3.02 -3.74 -11.64
C ILE A 289 4.26 -2.83 -11.65
N ASN A 290 4.69 -2.41 -12.84
CA ASN A 290 5.75 -1.44 -13.07
C ASN A 290 5.14 -0.04 -13.20
#